data_AF-A0A928MN38-F1
#
_entry.id   AF-A0A928MN38-F1
#
_cell.length_a   1.000
_cell.length_b   1.000
_cell.length_c   1.000
_cell.angle_alpha   90.00
_cell.angle_beta   90.00
_cell.angle_gamma   90.00
#
_symmetry.space_group_name_H-M   'P 1'
#
loop_
_entity.id
_entity.type
_entity.pdbx_description
1 polymer ?
#
loop_
_entity_poly.entity_id
_entity_poly.type
_entity_poly.pdbx_seq_one_letter_code
_entity_poly.pdbx_strand_id
1 'polypeptide(L)'
;MTKTADDESVELGQVVNYTITGSVPNTNGFDTYSYEVSDYMSSGLTFNPSSLKVTIGTAVFTATDASAGVTITAGSPSNGFTVDIDMTKYQTTPGINGEVKIEYNGTVNTNAVTKIDENHAVLKYSNDPTDSTTKTENPPVIVKTFSAKIVIDKIKEGEEATKLGEAVFVLKNATMVR
;
A
#
# COMPACT_ATOMS: atom_id res chain seq x y z
N MET A 1 7.70 -9.25 7.48
CA MET A 1 6.86 -9.00 6.30
C MET A 1 7.64 -8.19 5.28
N THR A 2 7.20 -8.19 4.03
CA THR A 2 7.73 -7.35 2.96
C THR A 2 6.61 -6.53 2.35
N LYS A 3 6.96 -5.39 1.75
CA LYS A 3 6.04 -4.51 1.04
C LYS A 3 6.70 -4.04 -0.25
N THR A 4 5.95 -4.02 -1.35
CA THR A 4 6.42 -3.56 -2.66
C THR A 4 5.37 -2.68 -3.33
N ALA A 5 5.82 -1.77 -4.18
CA ALA A 5 5.01 -1.10 -5.19
C ALA A 5 5.36 -1.63 -6.58
N ASP A 6 4.44 -1.52 -7.53
CA ASP A 6 4.70 -1.78 -8.95
C ASP A 6 5.46 -0.63 -9.64
N ASP A 7 5.32 0.59 -9.14
CA ASP A 7 6.03 1.78 -9.57
C ASP A 7 6.35 2.72 -8.39
N GLU A 8 7.53 3.33 -8.43
CA GLU A 8 7.97 4.33 -7.44
C GLU A 8 8.13 5.73 -8.07
N SER A 9 8.14 5.86 -9.40
CA SER A 9 8.25 7.14 -10.11
C SER A 9 6.95 7.43 -10.85
N VAL A 10 6.12 8.28 -10.26
CA VAL A 10 4.68 8.31 -10.58
C VAL A 10 4.20 9.66 -11.09
N GLU A 11 3.17 9.61 -11.93
CA GLU A 11 2.48 10.78 -12.47
C GLU A 11 1.21 11.12 -11.68
N LEU A 12 0.77 12.38 -11.76
CA LEU A 12 -0.49 12.80 -11.17
C LEU A 12 -1.66 12.00 -11.81
N GLY A 13 -2.49 11.37 -10.97
CA GLY A 13 -3.60 10.52 -11.41
C GLY A 13 -3.22 9.06 -11.66
N GLN A 14 -1.93 8.70 -11.58
CA GLN A 14 -1.49 7.31 -11.70
C GLN A 14 -2.00 6.47 -10.51
N VAL A 15 -2.39 5.23 -10.79
CA VAL A 15 -2.71 4.24 -9.76
C VAL A 15 -1.45 3.42 -9.48
N VAL A 16 -1.07 3.32 -8.21
CA VAL A 16 0.08 2.54 -7.72
C VAL A 16 -0.44 1.33 -6.97
N ASN A 17 -0.03 0.14 -7.40
CA ASN A 17 -0.43 -1.12 -6.77
C ASN A 17 0.60 -1.54 -5.73
N TYR A 18 0.12 -1.86 -4.53
CA TYR A 18 0.93 -2.31 -3.42
C TYR A 18 0.64 -3.77 -3.09
N THR A 19 1.68 -4.48 -2.69
CA THR A 19 1.58 -5.85 -2.16
C THR A 19 2.30 -5.92 -0.83
N ILE A 20 1.61 -6.41 0.21
CA ILE A 20 2.20 -6.80 1.49
C ILE A 20 2.19 -8.32 1.58
N THR A 21 3.34 -8.90 1.88
CA THR A 21 3.52 -10.34 2.07
C THR A 21 4.03 -10.60 3.48
N GLY A 22 3.31 -11.42 4.23
CA GLY A 22 3.59 -11.78 5.60
C GLY A 22 3.71 -13.29 5.78
N SER A 23 4.72 -13.76 6.50
CA SER A 23 4.84 -15.18 6.82
C SER A 23 3.82 -15.58 7.89
N VAL A 24 3.18 -16.72 7.69
CA VAL A 24 2.25 -17.32 8.65
C VAL A 24 3.05 -17.88 9.82
N PRO A 25 2.81 -17.41 11.06
CA PRO A 25 3.49 -17.94 12.24
C PRO A 25 2.95 -19.31 12.62
N ASN A 26 3.75 -20.10 13.33
CA ASN A 26 3.25 -21.31 13.99
C ASN A 26 2.46 -20.89 15.24
N THR A 27 1.17 -21.20 15.27
CA THR A 27 0.24 -20.82 16.36
C THR A 27 -0.05 -21.98 17.31
N ASN A 28 0.73 -23.06 17.28
CA ASN A 28 0.55 -24.19 18.20
C ASN A 28 0.63 -23.73 19.66
N GLY A 29 -0.37 -24.10 20.46
CA GLY A 29 -0.50 -23.70 21.86
C GLY A 29 -1.26 -22.39 22.08
N PHE A 30 -1.64 -21.66 21.03
CA PHE A 30 -2.53 -20.51 21.12
C PHE A 30 -3.98 -20.94 20.91
N ASP A 31 -4.89 -20.50 21.77
CA ASP A 31 -6.34 -20.61 21.51
C ASP A 31 -6.78 -19.64 20.42
N THR A 32 -6.19 -18.44 20.40
CA THR A 32 -6.37 -17.42 19.36
C THR A 32 -5.05 -16.73 19.06
N TYR A 33 -4.83 -16.36 17.80
CA TYR A 33 -3.61 -15.70 17.38
C TYR A 33 -3.96 -14.55 16.45
N SER A 34 -3.96 -13.33 16.97
CA SER A 34 -4.18 -12.14 16.16
C SER A 34 -2.92 -11.82 15.36
N TYR A 35 -3.12 -11.58 14.06
CA TYR A 35 -2.13 -11.14 13.09
C TYR A 35 -2.71 -9.91 12.38
N GLU A 36 -2.34 -8.75 12.89
CA GLU A 36 -2.89 -7.46 12.52
C GLU A 36 -1.90 -6.71 11.60
N VAL A 37 -2.31 -6.49 10.35
CA VAL A 37 -1.60 -5.61 9.42
C VAL A 37 -2.35 -4.29 9.35
N SER A 38 -1.68 -3.20 9.71
CA SER A 38 -2.18 -1.84 9.52
C SER A 38 -1.35 -1.12 8.48
N ASP A 39 -2.02 -0.39 7.59
CA ASP A 39 -1.39 0.32 6.50
C ASP A 39 -1.93 1.73 6.35
N TYR A 40 -1.05 2.71 6.08
CA TYR A 40 -1.46 4.08 5.81
C TYR A 40 -0.61 4.73 4.71
N MET A 41 -1.28 5.54 3.88
CA MET A 41 -0.65 6.34 2.84
C MET A 41 -0.54 7.81 3.23
N SER A 42 0.56 8.48 2.85
CA SER A 42 0.70 9.93 2.95
C SER A 42 -0.30 10.67 2.06
N SER A 43 -0.44 11.98 2.27
CA SER A 43 -1.54 12.76 1.69
C SER A 43 -1.47 12.94 0.16
N GLY A 44 -0.32 12.73 -0.47
CA GLY A 44 -0.18 12.71 -1.94
C GLY A 44 -0.74 11.45 -2.60
N LEU A 45 -1.09 10.43 -1.83
CA LEU A 45 -1.76 9.23 -2.29
C LEU A 45 -3.18 9.17 -1.72
N THR A 46 -4.13 8.68 -2.50
CA THR A 46 -5.50 8.42 -2.07
C THR A 46 -5.75 6.93 -2.10
N PHE A 47 -5.93 6.31 -0.94
CA PHE A 47 -6.26 4.89 -0.83
C PHE A 47 -7.59 4.59 -1.53
N ASN A 48 -7.65 3.48 -2.27
CA ASN A 48 -8.84 2.99 -2.96
C ASN A 48 -9.42 1.77 -2.21
N PRO A 49 -10.44 1.93 -1.34
CA PRO A 49 -10.92 0.86 -0.47
C PRO A 49 -11.40 -0.40 -1.19
N SER A 50 -12.00 -0.24 -2.37
CA SER A 50 -12.53 -1.35 -3.18
C SER A 50 -11.44 -2.24 -3.78
N SER A 51 -10.18 -1.80 -3.78
CA SER A 51 -9.04 -2.59 -4.27
C SER A 51 -8.50 -3.58 -3.24
N LEU A 52 -8.85 -3.41 -1.96
CA LEU A 52 -8.28 -4.19 -0.87
C LEU A 52 -8.72 -5.65 -0.92
N LYS A 53 -7.74 -6.54 -1.03
CA LYS A 53 -7.91 -7.97 -1.13
C LYS A 53 -6.89 -8.69 -0.24
N VAL A 54 -7.37 -9.61 0.57
CA VAL A 54 -6.55 -10.44 1.47
C VAL A 54 -6.61 -11.87 0.99
N THR A 55 -5.46 -12.52 0.80
CA THR A 55 -5.34 -13.91 0.37
C THR A 55 -4.60 -14.72 1.41
N ILE A 56 -5.19 -15.83 1.85
CA ILE A 56 -4.61 -16.78 2.82
C ILE A 56 -4.77 -18.18 2.23
N GLY A 57 -3.67 -18.76 1.74
CA GLY A 57 -3.74 -19.97 0.93
C GLY A 57 -4.62 -19.76 -0.31
N THR A 58 -5.62 -20.62 -0.53
CA THR A 58 -6.61 -20.45 -1.61
C THR A 58 -7.80 -19.54 -1.26
N ALA A 59 -7.93 -19.12 0.01
CA ALA A 59 -9.04 -18.27 0.43
C ALA A 59 -8.74 -16.80 0.09
N VAL A 60 -9.76 -16.09 -0.38
CA VAL A 60 -9.68 -14.67 -0.75
C VAL A 60 -10.80 -13.92 -0.02
N PHE A 61 -10.45 -12.81 0.61
CA PHE A 61 -11.36 -11.95 1.36
C PHE A 61 -11.28 -10.51 0.84
N THR A 62 -12.43 -9.84 0.84
CA THR A 62 -12.59 -8.42 0.53
C THR A 62 -13.23 -7.74 1.74
N ALA A 63 -13.27 -6.40 1.75
CA ALA A 63 -13.90 -5.65 2.83
C ALA A 63 -15.40 -6.00 3.03
N THR A 64 -16.10 -6.47 1.98
CA THR A 64 -17.53 -6.82 2.05
C THR A 64 -17.79 -8.28 2.43
N ASP A 65 -16.80 -9.16 2.25
CA ASP A 65 -16.95 -10.62 2.43
C ASP A 65 -16.05 -11.17 3.55
N ALA A 66 -15.51 -10.29 4.40
CA ALA A 66 -14.67 -10.67 5.53
C ALA A 66 -15.44 -11.60 6.49
N SER A 67 -14.88 -12.79 6.73
CA SER A 67 -15.47 -13.84 7.56
C SER A 67 -14.39 -14.79 8.05
N ALA A 68 -14.77 -15.88 8.73
CA ALA A 68 -13.86 -16.94 9.16
C ALA A 68 -12.65 -16.46 9.99
N GLY A 69 -12.85 -15.45 10.85
CA GLY A 69 -11.77 -14.88 11.69
C GLY A 69 -10.86 -13.89 10.98
N VAL A 70 -11.28 -13.36 9.83
CA VAL A 70 -10.67 -12.19 9.18
C VAL A 70 -11.57 -10.98 9.43
N THR A 71 -10.98 -9.91 9.95
CA THR A 71 -11.63 -8.60 10.11
C THR A 71 -10.91 -7.60 9.22
N ILE A 72 -11.63 -6.90 8.35
CA ILE A 72 -11.07 -5.89 7.46
C ILE A 72 -11.77 -4.56 7.73
N THR A 73 -10.97 -3.55 8.07
CA THR A 73 -11.45 -2.18 8.29
C THR A 73 -10.76 -1.25 7.30
N ALA A 74 -11.45 -0.89 6.23
CA ALA A 74 -10.97 0.12 5.29
C ALA A 74 -11.22 1.53 5.82
N GLY A 75 -10.30 2.45 5.59
CA GLY A 75 -10.39 3.85 6.05
C GLY A 75 -9.97 4.06 7.51
N SER A 76 -9.48 3.03 8.19
CA SER A 76 -8.88 3.12 9.53
C SER A 76 -7.56 2.36 9.53
N PRO A 77 -6.39 3.02 9.69
CA PRO A 77 -6.22 4.47 9.85
C PRO A 77 -6.72 5.26 8.63
N SER A 78 -6.94 6.58 8.82
CA SER A 78 -7.39 7.45 7.72
C SER A 78 -6.45 7.32 6.52
N ASN A 79 -7.01 7.21 5.31
CA ASN A 79 -6.27 6.97 4.08
C ASN A 79 -5.46 5.66 4.08
N GLY A 80 -6.04 4.63 4.69
CA GLY A 80 -5.40 3.34 4.93
C GLY A 80 -6.39 2.26 5.32
N PHE A 81 -5.91 1.21 5.96
CA PHE A 81 -6.74 0.10 6.43
C PHE A 81 -6.07 -0.68 7.57
N THR A 82 -6.87 -1.50 8.25
CA THR A 82 -6.39 -2.54 9.17
C THR A 82 -7.03 -3.88 8.80
N VAL A 83 -6.23 -4.93 8.77
CA VAL A 83 -6.64 -6.32 8.59
C VAL A 83 -6.17 -7.11 9.81
N ASP A 84 -7.08 -7.68 10.58
CA ASP A 84 -6.75 -8.59 11.69
C ASP A 84 -7.24 -10.01 11.37
N ILE A 85 -6.36 -10.97 11.55
CA ILE A 85 -6.58 -12.37 11.19
C ILE A 85 -6.31 -13.25 12.42
N ASP A 86 -7.29 -14.07 12.78
CA ASP A 86 -7.10 -15.16 13.74
C ASP A 86 -6.41 -16.36 13.06
N MET A 87 -5.08 -16.40 13.13
CA MET A 87 -4.24 -17.35 12.40
C MET A 87 -4.41 -18.80 12.86
N THR A 88 -4.99 -19.05 14.03
CA THR A 88 -5.30 -20.43 14.48
C THR A 88 -6.27 -21.13 13.54
N LYS A 89 -7.13 -20.38 12.84
CA LYS A 89 -8.11 -20.90 11.87
C LYS A 89 -7.50 -21.30 10.53
N TYR A 90 -6.27 -20.87 10.24
CA TYR A 90 -5.68 -21.00 8.92
C TYR A 90 -4.52 -22.00 8.83
N GLN A 91 -4.07 -22.58 9.95
CA GLN A 91 -2.90 -23.49 10.02
C GLN A 91 -2.95 -24.69 9.06
N THR A 92 -4.16 -25.13 8.67
CA THR A 92 -4.37 -26.31 7.80
C THR A 92 -4.96 -25.96 6.44
N THR A 93 -5.04 -24.66 6.11
CA THR A 93 -5.67 -24.19 4.87
C THR A 93 -4.94 -24.73 3.63
N PRO A 94 -5.65 -25.36 2.68
CA PRO A 94 -5.02 -25.80 1.44
C PRO A 94 -4.31 -24.66 0.71
N GLY A 95 -3.10 -24.92 0.22
CA GLY A 95 -2.30 -23.92 -0.48
C GLY A 95 -1.74 -22.80 0.41
N ILE A 96 -1.88 -22.89 1.74
CA ILE A 96 -1.17 -22.00 2.65
C ILE A 96 0.32 -22.31 2.56
N ASN A 97 1.02 -21.60 1.66
CA ASN A 97 2.47 -21.70 1.50
C ASN A 97 3.20 -20.92 2.61
N GLY A 98 2.62 -20.89 3.81
CA GLY A 98 3.10 -20.09 4.92
C GLY A 98 3.02 -18.58 4.68
N GLU A 99 2.06 -18.11 3.87
CA GLU A 99 1.94 -16.69 3.50
C GLU A 99 0.52 -16.14 3.65
N VAL A 100 0.45 -14.90 4.16
CA VAL A 100 -0.68 -13.97 4.01
C VAL A 100 -0.27 -12.91 3.00
N LYS A 101 -1.08 -12.71 1.97
CA LYS A 101 -0.85 -11.70 0.94
C LYS A 101 -1.98 -10.66 0.95
N ILE A 102 -1.63 -9.38 1.01
CA ILE A 102 -2.57 -8.26 0.93
C ILE A 102 -2.25 -7.43 -0.30
N GLU A 103 -3.22 -7.28 -1.18
CA GLU A 103 -3.14 -6.50 -2.43
C GLU A 103 -4.11 -5.32 -2.33
N TYR A 104 -3.65 -4.13 -2.72
CA TYR A 104 -4.45 -2.91 -2.71
C TYR A 104 -3.75 -1.83 -3.55
N ASN A 105 -4.43 -0.72 -3.82
CA ASN A 105 -3.84 0.38 -4.55
C ASN A 105 -4.26 1.76 -4.02
N GLY A 106 -3.51 2.77 -4.48
CA GLY A 106 -3.79 4.17 -4.22
C GLY A 106 -3.57 5.01 -5.46
N THR A 107 -4.25 6.15 -5.54
CA THR A 107 -4.19 7.09 -6.66
C THR A 107 -3.34 8.29 -6.27
N VAL A 108 -2.35 8.65 -7.09
CA VAL A 108 -1.53 9.86 -6.90
C VAL A 108 -2.41 11.09 -7.12
N ASN A 109 -2.49 11.94 -6.13
CA ASN A 109 -3.33 13.13 -6.13
C ASN A 109 -2.51 14.44 -6.11
N THR A 110 -3.19 15.57 -6.15
CA THR A 110 -2.56 16.90 -6.29
C THR A 110 -1.64 17.28 -5.13
N ASN A 111 -1.71 16.60 -3.99
CA ASN A 111 -0.84 16.85 -2.84
C ASN A 111 0.56 16.24 -3.01
N ALA A 112 0.75 15.33 -3.97
CA ALA A 112 2.01 14.65 -4.22
C ALA A 112 3.07 15.53 -4.89
N VAL A 113 2.62 16.60 -5.55
CA VAL A 113 3.45 17.44 -6.42
C VAL A 113 4.71 17.91 -5.67
N THR A 114 5.88 17.54 -6.20
CA THR A 114 7.21 17.90 -5.67
C THR A 114 7.52 17.37 -4.26
N LYS A 115 6.87 16.26 -3.86
CA LYS A 115 7.11 15.60 -2.58
C LYS A 115 7.46 14.13 -2.78
N ILE A 116 8.08 13.59 -1.73
CA ILE A 116 8.23 12.15 -1.54
C ILE A 116 7.00 11.72 -0.74
N ASP A 117 6.17 10.88 -1.34
CA ASP A 117 5.04 10.27 -0.67
C ASP A 117 5.40 8.87 -0.20
N GLU A 118 4.90 8.51 0.96
CA GLU A 118 5.26 7.29 1.66
C GLU A 118 4.01 6.45 1.94
N ASN A 119 4.18 5.15 1.89
CA ASN A 119 3.15 4.18 2.22
C ASN A 119 3.71 3.21 3.28
N HIS A 120 3.10 3.16 4.46
CA HIS A 120 3.66 2.52 5.65
C HIS A 120 2.81 1.33 6.08
N ALA A 121 3.42 0.15 6.21
CA ALA A 121 2.78 -1.04 6.77
C ALA A 121 3.38 -1.40 8.13
N VAL A 122 2.54 -1.73 9.10
CA VAL A 122 2.90 -2.22 10.44
C VAL A 122 2.24 -3.57 10.67
N LEU A 123 2.98 -4.50 11.28
CA LEU A 123 2.49 -5.80 11.68
C LEU A 123 2.54 -5.90 13.18
N LYS A 124 1.40 -6.21 13.79
CA LYS A 124 1.26 -6.50 15.20
C LYS A 124 0.66 -7.89 15.38
N TYR A 125 1.20 -8.68 16.31
CA TYR A 125 0.81 -10.08 16.43
C TYR A 125 0.90 -10.63 17.87
N SER A 126 0.11 -11.66 18.19
CA SER A 126 0.14 -12.38 19.47
C SER A 126 1.53 -12.97 19.75
N ASN A 127 2.04 -12.81 20.98
CA ASN A 127 3.35 -13.35 21.38
C ASN A 127 3.35 -14.19 22.65
N ASP A 128 2.27 -14.21 23.44
CA ASP A 128 2.09 -15.14 24.57
C ASP A 128 0.87 -16.05 24.34
N PRO A 129 1.04 -17.40 24.32
CA PRO A 129 -0.07 -18.34 24.18
C PRO A 129 -1.02 -18.37 25.37
N THR A 130 -0.59 -17.88 26.53
CA THR A 130 -1.39 -17.88 27.77
C THR A 130 -2.05 -16.52 28.05
N ASP A 131 -1.64 -15.47 27.34
CA ASP A 131 -2.20 -14.12 27.46
C ASP A 131 -2.44 -13.48 26.09
N SER A 132 -3.70 -13.54 25.65
CA SER A 132 -4.17 -12.97 24.38
C SER A 132 -3.99 -11.45 24.25
N THR A 133 -3.76 -10.73 25.35
CA THR A 133 -3.60 -9.26 25.34
C THR A 133 -2.19 -8.82 24.98
N THR A 134 -1.21 -9.70 25.15
CA THR A 134 0.19 -9.43 24.79
C THR A 134 0.38 -9.49 23.27
N LYS A 135 1.08 -8.49 22.73
CA LYS A 135 1.36 -8.37 21.31
C LYS A 135 2.80 -7.91 21.10
N THR A 136 3.44 -8.40 20.04
CA THR A 136 4.66 -7.82 19.47
C THR A 136 4.28 -6.97 18.26
N GLU A 137 4.93 -5.82 18.11
CA GLU A 137 4.78 -4.95 16.95
C GLU A 137 6.13 -4.83 16.24
N ASN A 138 6.13 -5.01 14.93
CA ASN A 138 7.32 -4.84 14.11
C ASN A 138 7.53 -3.37 13.73
N PRO A 139 8.79 -2.94 13.49
CA PRO A 139 9.05 -1.66 12.85
C PRO A 139 8.30 -1.53 11.52
N PRO A 140 7.88 -0.31 11.13
CA PRO A 140 7.15 -0.08 9.90
C PRO A 140 8.00 -0.42 8.67
N VAL A 141 7.36 -1.01 7.66
CA VAL A 141 7.93 -1.17 6.32
C VAL A 141 7.39 -0.06 5.44
N ILE A 142 8.28 0.74 4.85
CA ILE A 142 7.96 1.97 4.14
C ILE A 142 8.34 1.82 2.66
N VAL A 143 7.39 2.10 1.76
CA VAL A 143 7.64 2.26 0.33
C VAL A 143 7.45 3.72 -0.05
N LYS A 144 8.31 4.24 -0.93
CA LYS A 144 8.32 5.65 -1.33
C LYS A 144 7.89 5.79 -2.78
N THR A 145 7.17 6.86 -3.07
CA THR A 145 6.76 7.27 -4.41
C THR A 145 7.19 8.72 -4.65
N PHE A 146 7.67 8.99 -5.86
CA PHE A 146 8.26 10.26 -6.27
C PHE A 146 7.45 10.84 -7.41
N SER A 147 7.02 12.09 -7.29
CA SER A 147 6.37 12.82 -8.39
C SER A 147 7.11 14.13 -8.70
N ALA A 148 7.06 14.54 -9.97
CA ALA A 148 7.72 15.74 -10.45
C ALA A 148 6.73 16.75 -11.06
N LYS A 149 7.08 18.03 -10.98
CA LYS A 149 6.36 19.12 -11.65
C LYS A 149 7.21 19.67 -12.78
N ILE A 150 6.62 19.79 -13.97
CA ILE A 150 7.25 20.46 -15.11
C ILE A 150 6.59 21.84 -15.27
N VAL A 151 7.42 22.87 -15.42
CA VAL A 151 6.99 24.23 -15.78
C VAL A 151 7.69 24.58 -17.09
N ILE A 152 6.93 25.04 -18.09
CA ILE A 152 7.46 25.44 -19.39
C ILE A 152 7.30 26.95 -19.54
N ASP A 153 8.42 27.66 -19.53
CA ASP A 153 8.46 29.08 -19.89
C ASP A 153 8.78 29.22 -21.38
N LYS A 154 7.77 29.54 -22.19
CA LYS A 154 7.99 29.88 -23.60
C LYS A 154 8.41 31.35 -23.68
N ILE A 155 9.62 31.61 -24.15
CA ILE A 155 10.16 32.95 -24.33
C ILE A 155 10.32 33.32 -25.81
N LYS A 156 10.38 34.62 -26.08
CA LYS A 156 10.77 35.17 -27.39
C LYS A 156 12.29 35.03 -27.54
N GLU A 157 12.71 34.63 -28.75
CA GLU A 157 14.13 34.47 -29.05
C GLU A 157 14.87 35.80 -28.84
N GLY A 158 15.97 35.75 -28.10
CA GLY A 158 16.75 36.94 -27.72
C GLY A 158 16.14 37.82 -26.62
N GLU A 159 14.98 37.46 -26.06
CA GLU A 159 14.31 38.23 -25.00
C GLU A 159 13.79 37.32 -23.87
N GLU A 160 14.66 36.94 -22.93
CA GLU A 160 14.31 36.01 -21.84
C GLU A 160 13.21 36.51 -20.91
N ALA A 161 13.03 37.83 -20.80
CA ALA A 161 11.95 38.43 -20.00
C ALA A 161 10.59 38.41 -20.72
N THR A 162 10.56 38.19 -22.04
CA THR A 162 9.34 38.27 -22.85
C THR A 162 8.71 36.87 -22.98
N LYS A 163 7.72 36.59 -22.14
CA LYS A 163 6.93 35.35 -22.21
C LYS A 163 5.95 35.39 -23.39
N LEU A 164 5.86 34.28 -24.13
CA LEU A 164 4.94 34.09 -25.24
C LEU A 164 3.76 33.22 -24.83
N GLY A 165 2.55 33.62 -25.23
CA GLY A 165 1.31 32.86 -25.04
C GLY A 165 1.01 31.87 -26.17
N GLU A 166 -0.13 31.17 -26.05
CA GLU A 166 -0.77 30.34 -27.08
C GLU A 166 -0.03 29.06 -27.53
N ALA A 167 1.22 28.86 -27.11
CA ALA A 167 1.92 27.61 -27.36
C ALA A 167 1.25 26.44 -26.61
N VAL A 168 0.99 25.35 -27.35
CA VAL A 168 0.45 24.10 -26.79
C VAL A 168 1.56 23.06 -26.76
N PHE A 169 1.77 22.45 -25.59
CA PHE A 169 2.76 21.40 -25.38
C PHE A 169 2.08 20.07 -25.05
N VAL A 170 2.68 18.98 -25.53
CA VAL A 170 2.25 17.61 -25.20
C VAL A 170 3.45 16.88 -24.61
N LEU A 171 3.29 16.41 -23.37
CA LEU A 171 4.29 15.56 -22.72
C LEU A 171 4.16 14.13 -23.29
N LYS A 172 5.30 13.50 -23.59
CA LYS A 172 5.36 12.11 -24.06
C LYS A 172 6.51 11.39 -23.40
N ASN A 173 6.30 10.12 -23.08
CA ASN A 173 7.38 9.22 -22.71
C ASN A 173 8.31 9.02 -23.92
N ALA A 174 9.61 9.15 -23.68
CA ALA A 174 10.63 8.95 -24.70
C ALA A 174 11.52 7.78 -24.30
N THR A 175 11.64 6.78 -25.18
CA THR A 175 12.64 5.73 -25.03
C THR A 175 13.96 6.25 -25.58
N MET A 176 14.93 6.50 -24.71
CA MET A 176 16.29 6.80 -25.12
C MET A 176 16.95 5.51 -25.60
N VAL A 177 17.03 5.31 -26.91
CA VAL A 177 17.90 4.27 -27.48
C VAL A 177 19.33 4.81 -27.41
N ARG A 178 20.18 4.18 -26.59
CA ARG A 178 21.62 4.47 -26.54
C ARG A 178 22.37 3.69 -27.61
#